data_AF-A0A973SRC5-F1
#
_entry.id   AF-A0A973SRC5-F1
#
_cell.length_a   1.000
_cell.length_b   1.000
_cell.length_c   1.000
_cell.angle_alpha   90.00
_cell.angle_beta   90.00
_cell.angle_gamma   90.00
#
_symmetry.space_group_name_H-M   'P 1'
#
loop_
_entity.id
_entity.type
_entity.pdbx_description
1 polymer ?
#
loop_
_entity_poly.entity_id
_entity_poly.type
_entity_poly.pdbx_seq_one_letter_code
_entity_poly.pdbx_strand_id
1 'polypeptide(L)'
;MIERDLPEGRHQLLKEFVMTEIQTRPPRRRLRVLAPVLGLVAAAGVAVPLLLHTPAYAVEKNPDGTVTVTINDARNADGLEGNLRGMGYNVTVDYVAQGKHCSPEPRAAHYTDTELTVFPPPHLDEPGWVLNLDQLRAGETGVLEFSVADSGRVAAIWARVADGPVADCTLVDSTDAPLSHPGTEFGPRGN
;
A
#
# COMPACT_ATOMS: atom_id res chain seq x y z
N MET A 1 -16.44 33.14 21.11
CA MET A 1 -16.68 32.79 19.71
C MET A 1 -16.47 34.05 18.89
N ILE A 2 -15.34 34.12 18.19
CA ILE A 2 -14.99 35.24 17.31
C ILE A 2 -14.82 34.62 15.93
N GLU A 3 -15.83 34.77 15.09
CA GLU A 3 -15.80 34.49 13.67
C GLU A 3 -14.76 35.43 13.06
N ARG A 4 -13.66 34.89 12.53
CA ARG A 4 -12.67 35.69 11.81
C ARG A 4 -13.14 35.86 10.37
N ASP A 5 -13.78 36.99 10.15
CA ASP A 5 -14.15 37.52 8.84
C ASP A 5 -12.93 37.51 7.89
N LEU A 6 -12.99 36.72 6.82
CA LEU A 6 -11.95 36.67 5.79
C LEU A 6 -12.21 37.77 4.74
N PRO A 7 -11.20 38.58 4.35
CA PRO A 7 -11.41 39.69 3.43
C PRO A 7 -11.78 39.24 2.01
N GLU A 8 -12.85 39.85 1.47
CA GLU A 8 -13.33 39.68 0.10
C GLU A 8 -12.27 40.13 -0.92
N GLY A 9 -11.70 39.18 -1.66
CA GLY A 9 -10.73 39.49 -2.72
C GLY A 9 -10.03 38.29 -3.32
N ARG A 10 -10.06 37.12 -2.66
CA ARG A 10 -9.42 35.89 -3.18
C ARG A 10 -10.31 35.05 -4.10
N HIS A 11 -11.61 35.30 -4.13
CA HIS A 11 -12.57 34.52 -4.93
C HIS A 11 -12.49 34.80 -6.44
N GLN A 12 -11.90 35.92 -6.85
CA GLN A 12 -11.83 36.30 -8.27
C GLN A 12 -10.64 35.67 -9.01
N LEU A 13 -9.51 35.43 -8.33
CA LEU A 13 -8.33 34.80 -8.96
C LEU A 13 -8.51 33.31 -9.25
N LEU A 14 -9.34 32.60 -8.48
CA LEU A 14 -9.59 31.17 -8.69
C LEU A 14 -10.55 30.87 -9.83
N LYS A 15 -11.42 31.82 -10.22
CA LYS A 15 -12.34 31.62 -11.35
C LYS A 15 -11.66 31.77 -12.71
N GLU A 16 -10.66 32.64 -12.84
CA GLU A 16 -9.97 32.85 -14.12
C GLU A 16 -8.96 31.74 -14.45
N PHE A 17 -8.29 31.15 -13.44
CA PHE A 17 -7.32 30.07 -13.70
C PHE A 17 -7.97 28.71 -14.05
N VAL A 18 -9.22 28.48 -13.63
CA VAL A 18 -9.94 27.21 -13.88
C VAL A 18 -10.50 27.11 -15.30
N MET A 19 -10.53 28.20 -16.07
CA MET A 19 -11.37 28.28 -17.29
C MET A 19 -10.61 28.46 -18.61
N THR A 20 -9.32 28.16 -18.65
CA THR A 20 -8.57 28.09 -19.92
C THR A 20 -7.62 26.91 -19.89
N GLU A 21 -8.09 25.74 -20.32
CA GLU A 21 -7.44 24.89 -21.35
C GLU A 21 -8.20 23.55 -21.50
N ILE A 22 -9.51 23.62 -21.80
CA ILE A 22 -10.17 22.48 -22.47
C ILE A 22 -9.76 22.58 -23.94
N GLN A 23 -8.56 22.09 -24.26
CA GLN A 23 -8.22 21.86 -25.66
C GLN A 23 -9.12 20.74 -26.19
N THR A 24 -9.94 21.16 -27.13
CA THR A 24 -10.90 20.42 -27.92
C THR A 24 -10.30 19.13 -28.48
N ARG A 25 -10.89 17.99 -28.09
CA ARG A 25 -10.72 16.70 -28.78
C ARG A 25 -11.03 16.87 -30.28
N PRO A 26 -10.20 16.35 -31.19
CA PRO A 26 -10.52 16.41 -32.62
C PRO A 26 -11.74 15.53 -32.97
N PRO A 27 -12.58 15.95 -33.94
CA PRO A 27 -13.82 15.26 -34.26
C PRO A 27 -13.58 13.90 -34.94
N ARG A 28 -14.34 12.90 -34.50
CA ARG A 28 -14.45 11.59 -35.15
C ARG A 28 -15.09 11.74 -36.54
N ARG A 29 -14.66 10.82 -37.43
CA ARG A 29 -15.38 10.23 -38.57
C ARG A 29 -15.07 10.84 -39.96
N ARG A 30 -14.16 10.18 -40.67
CA ARG A 30 -14.34 9.87 -42.10
C ARG A 30 -14.08 8.38 -42.30
N LEU A 31 -15.16 7.59 -42.37
CA LEU A 31 -15.10 6.29 -43.04
C LEU A 31 -14.73 6.57 -44.51
N ARG A 32 -13.58 6.08 -44.95
CA ARG A 32 -13.29 5.88 -46.36
C ARG A 32 -13.42 4.38 -46.63
N VAL A 33 -14.46 4.04 -47.37
CA VAL A 33 -14.77 2.73 -47.99
C VAL A 33 -14.57 3.03 -49.48
N LEU A 34 -13.50 2.61 -50.17
CA LEU A 34 -13.09 1.32 -50.77
C LEU A 34 -11.72 1.60 -51.45
N ALA A 35 -10.79 0.68 -51.71
CA ALA A 35 -10.90 -0.61 -52.41
C ALA A 35 -9.65 -1.50 -52.13
N PRO A 36 -9.66 -2.80 -52.49
CA PRO A 36 -8.85 -3.86 -51.88
C PRO A 36 -7.49 -4.06 -52.54
N VAL A 37 -6.49 -4.43 -51.73
CA VAL A 37 -5.28 -5.11 -52.22
C VAL A 37 -5.02 -6.31 -51.31
N LEU A 38 -4.92 -7.47 -51.95
CA LEU A 38 -4.69 -8.80 -51.37
C LEU A 38 -3.47 -8.85 -50.45
N GLY A 39 -3.60 -9.56 -49.33
CA GLY A 39 -2.50 -9.96 -48.47
C GLY A 39 -2.98 -10.70 -47.22
N LEU A 40 -3.18 -12.02 -47.35
CA LEU A 40 -3.38 -12.95 -46.23
C LEU A 40 -2.26 -12.79 -45.18
N VAL A 41 -2.61 -12.48 -43.93
CA VAL A 41 -2.25 -13.27 -42.73
C VAL A 41 -3.34 -13.03 -41.68
N ALA A 42 -4.26 -13.97 -41.53
CA ALA A 42 -5.19 -13.98 -40.41
C ALA A 42 -4.43 -14.45 -39.17
N ALA A 43 -3.80 -13.53 -38.44
CA ALA A 43 -3.49 -13.78 -37.04
C ALA A 43 -4.82 -13.75 -36.29
N ALA A 44 -5.39 -14.93 -36.03
CA ALA A 44 -6.47 -15.07 -35.06
C ALA A 44 -5.90 -14.71 -33.68
N GLY A 45 -5.81 -13.41 -33.39
CA GLY A 45 -5.57 -12.92 -32.06
C GLY A 45 -6.77 -13.31 -31.23
N VAL A 46 -6.61 -14.32 -30.37
CA VAL A 46 -7.56 -14.58 -29.30
C VAL A 46 -7.56 -13.32 -28.46
N ALA A 47 -8.55 -12.46 -28.67
CA ALA A 47 -8.87 -11.39 -27.74
C ALA A 47 -9.42 -12.07 -26.50
N VAL A 48 -8.51 -12.49 -25.61
CA VAL A 48 -8.89 -12.85 -24.24
C VAL A 48 -9.45 -11.56 -23.65
N PRO A 49 -10.74 -11.50 -23.25
CA PRO A 49 -11.21 -10.37 -22.50
C PRO A 49 -10.36 -10.36 -21.22
N LEU A 50 -9.45 -9.40 -21.09
CA LEU A 50 -8.78 -9.12 -19.84
C LEU A 50 -9.91 -8.70 -18.90
N LEU A 51 -10.42 -9.63 -18.08
CA LEU A 51 -11.20 -9.26 -16.93
C LEU A 51 -10.30 -8.31 -16.14
N LEU A 52 -10.72 -7.05 -16.06
CA LEU A 52 -10.05 -5.99 -15.31
C LEU A 52 -10.19 -6.29 -13.81
N HIS A 53 -9.50 -7.33 -13.35
CA HIS A 53 -9.31 -7.56 -11.92
C HIS A 53 -8.12 -6.73 -11.49
N THR A 54 -8.36 -5.83 -10.54
CA THR A 54 -7.27 -5.14 -9.85
C THR A 54 -6.50 -6.17 -9.02
N PRO A 55 -5.15 -6.16 -9.08
CA PRO A 55 -4.36 -7.07 -8.25
C PRO A 55 -4.60 -6.75 -6.77
N ALA A 56 -4.49 -7.77 -5.90
CA ALA A 56 -4.69 -7.61 -4.46
C ALA A 56 -3.74 -6.58 -3.85
N TYR A 57 -2.54 -6.44 -4.42
CA TYR A 57 -1.55 -5.46 -4.03
C TYR A 57 -0.67 -5.08 -5.22
N ALA A 58 0.14 -4.02 -5.06
CA ALA A 58 1.23 -3.63 -5.95
C ALA A 58 2.46 -3.24 -5.10
N VAL A 59 3.64 -3.45 -5.66
CA VAL A 59 4.93 -3.11 -5.02
C VAL A 59 5.79 -2.39 -6.03
N GLU A 60 6.35 -1.25 -5.65
CA GLU A 60 7.26 -0.46 -6.47
C GLU A 60 8.47 -0.02 -5.65
N LYS A 61 9.69 -0.26 -6.17
CA LYS A 61 10.91 0.29 -5.57
C LYS A 61 11.11 1.70 -6.11
N ASN A 62 11.13 2.67 -5.21
CA ASN A 62 11.32 4.07 -5.53
C ASN A 62 12.81 4.38 -5.77
N PRO A 63 13.13 5.47 -6.51
CA PRO A 63 14.51 5.88 -6.77
C PRO A 63 15.32 6.25 -5.50
N ASP A 64 14.63 6.58 -4.41
CA ASP A 64 15.24 6.93 -3.12
C ASP A 64 15.56 5.72 -2.23
N GLY A 65 15.30 4.49 -2.71
CA GLY A 65 15.52 3.24 -2.00
C GLY A 65 14.30 2.74 -1.23
N THR A 66 13.29 3.58 -1.01
CA THR A 66 12.04 3.14 -0.35
C THR A 66 11.21 2.24 -1.25
N VAL A 67 10.23 1.55 -0.66
CA VAL A 67 9.31 0.68 -1.37
C VAL A 67 7.89 1.14 -1.11
N THR A 68 7.17 1.48 -2.18
CA THR A 68 5.74 1.74 -2.12
C THR A 68 4.99 0.42 -2.17
N VAL A 69 4.18 0.16 -1.14
CA VAL A 69 3.27 -0.99 -1.06
C VAL A 69 1.85 -0.49 -1.10
N THR A 70 1.11 -0.85 -2.15
CA THR A 70 -0.32 -0.58 -2.27
C THR A 70 -1.08 -1.87 -2.01
N ILE A 71 -1.99 -1.88 -1.04
CA ILE A 71 -2.87 -3.02 -0.75
C ILE A 71 -4.30 -2.64 -1.13
N ASN A 72 -4.80 -3.26 -2.20
CA ASN A 72 -6.17 -3.06 -2.69
C ASN A 72 -7.16 -4.01 -2.01
N ASP A 73 -6.69 -5.21 -1.64
CA ASP A 73 -7.47 -6.23 -0.95
C ASP A 73 -6.55 -7.12 -0.10
N ALA A 74 -6.83 -7.19 1.21
CA ALA A 74 -6.03 -7.87 2.22
C ALA A 74 -6.28 -9.39 2.26
N ARG A 75 -6.11 -10.07 1.11
CA ARG A 75 -6.33 -11.53 0.98
C ARG A 75 -5.11 -12.36 0.57
N ASN A 76 -3.99 -11.71 0.22
CA ASN A 76 -2.79 -12.38 -0.32
C ASN A 76 -1.50 -11.84 0.31
N ALA A 77 -1.28 -12.15 1.59
CA ALA A 77 -0.10 -11.74 2.33
C ALA A 77 1.16 -12.45 1.79
N ASP A 78 1.10 -13.77 1.60
CA ASP A 78 2.19 -14.59 1.06
C ASP A 78 2.73 -14.08 -0.28
N GLY A 79 1.83 -13.62 -1.15
CA GLY A 79 2.24 -13.02 -2.42
C GLY A 79 3.02 -11.72 -2.23
N LEU A 80 2.54 -10.83 -1.36
CA LEU A 80 3.20 -9.55 -1.06
C LEU A 80 4.58 -9.81 -0.43
N GLU A 81 4.64 -10.73 0.54
CA GLU A 81 5.88 -11.20 1.16
C GLU A 81 6.86 -11.76 0.12
N GLY A 82 6.39 -12.66 -0.74
CA GLY A 82 7.19 -13.25 -1.81
C GLY A 82 7.77 -12.22 -2.77
N ASN A 83 6.99 -11.19 -3.13
CA ASN A 83 7.47 -10.11 -3.99
C ASN A 83 8.53 -9.25 -3.29
N LEU A 84 8.34 -8.91 -2.02
CA LEU A 84 9.34 -8.15 -1.24
C LEU A 84 10.63 -8.95 -1.05
N ARG A 85 10.54 -10.25 -0.77
CA ARG A 85 11.70 -11.15 -0.71
C ARG A 85 12.38 -11.31 -2.07
N GLY A 86 11.61 -11.35 -3.15
CA GLY A 86 12.14 -11.34 -4.53
C GLY A 86 12.94 -10.08 -4.85
N MET A 87 12.68 -8.96 -4.16
CA MET A 87 13.46 -7.72 -4.24
C MET A 87 14.69 -7.71 -3.31
N GLY A 88 14.90 -8.75 -2.51
CA GLY A 88 16.05 -8.89 -1.60
C GLY A 88 15.79 -8.50 -0.15
N TYR A 89 14.54 -8.18 0.23
CA TYR A 89 14.21 -7.82 1.61
C TYR A 89 13.77 -9.05 2.39
N ASN A 90 14.45 -9.35 3.51
CA ASN A 90 14.01 -10.41 4.41
C ASN A 90 12.86 -9.89 5.30
N VAL A 91 11.62 -10.18 4.92
CA VAL A 91 10.42 -9.71 5.63
C VAL A 91 9.42 -10.83 5.88
N THR A 92 8.55 -10.66 6.88
CA THR A 92 7.28 -11.37 7.00
C THR A 92 6.13 -10.40 6.85
N VAL A 93 5.03 -10.83 6.24
CA VAL A 93 3.83 -10.00 6.00
C VAL A 93 2.60 -10.70 6.51
N ASP A 94 1.83 -10.02 7.36
CA ASP A 94 0.61 -10.58 7.94
C ASP A 94 -0.56 -9.59 7.84
N TYR A 95 -1.74 -10.11 7.50
CA TYR A 95 -3.00 -9.37 7.57
C TYR A 95 -3.75 -9.76 8.84
N VAL A 96 -3.84 -8.83 9.78
CA VAL A 96 -4.48 -9.05 11.09
C VAL A 96 -5.84 -8.40 11.09
N ALA A 97 -6.89 -9.22 11.03
CA ALA A 97 -8.26 -8.73 11.09
C ALA A 97 -8.58 -8.08 12.45
N GLN A 98 -9.54 -7.14 12.44
CA GLN A 98 -10.04 -6.52 13.66
C GLN A 98 -10.48 -7.57 14.71
N GLY A 99 -10.04 -7.38 15.96
CA GLY A 99 -10.32 -8.33 17.05
C GLY A 99 -9.47 -9.61 17.01
N LYS A 100 -8.42 -9.66 16.19
CA LYS A 100 -7.45 -10.77 16.16
C LYS A 100 -6.06 -10.26 16.53
N HIS A 101 -5.19 -11.20 16.91
CA HIS A 101 -3.75 -10.99 16.96
C HIS A 101 -3.03 -12.23 16.42
N CYS A 102 -1.74 -12.09 16.11
CA CYS A 102 -0.90 -13.22 15.73
C CYS A 102 -0.45 -14.00 16.98
N SER A 103 -0.41 -15.33 16.87
CA SER A 103 0.13 -16.23 17.88
C SER A 103 1.17 -17.15 17.24
N PRO A 104 2.24 -17.54 17.95
CA PRO A 104 2.55 -17.21 19.36
C PRO A 104 3.10 -15.80 19.54
N GLU A 105 2.90 -15.18 20.70
CA GLU A 105 3.59 -13.93 21.07
C GLU A 105 4.58 -14.16 22.23
N PRO A 106 5.83 -13.68 22.14
CA PRO A 106 6.42 -13.02 20.97
C PRO A 106 6.71 -14.02 19.82
N ARG A 107 6.59 -13.57 18.57
CA ARG A 107 6.86 -14.40 17.37
C ARG A 107 8.35 -14.52 17.03
N ALA A 108 9.17 -13.62 17.56
CA ALA A 108 10.62 -13.64 17.43
C ALA A 108 11.25 -13.80 18.81
N ALA A 109 12.42 -14.43 18.87
CA ALA A 109 13.19 -14.53 20.12
C ALA A 109 13.62 -13.14 20.62
N HIS A 110 13.92 -12.23 19.69
CA HIS A 110 14.30 -10.86 20.01
C HIS A 110 13.83 -9.90 18.92
N TYR A 111 13.21 -8.80 19.34
CA TYR A 111 12.97 -7.62 18.50
C TYR A 111 14.02 -6.56 18.85
N THR A 112 14.53 -5.89 17.83
CA THR A 112 15.46 -4.78 18.02
C THR A 112 14.70 -3.52 18.45
N ASP A 113 15.41 -2.54 19.00
CA ASP A 113 14.88 -1.19 19.23
C ASP A 113 14.69 -0.38 17.93
N THR A 114 15.03 -0.96 16.77
CA THR A 114 14.83 -0.35 15.46
C THR A 114 13.44 -0.69 14.94
N GLU A 115 12.67 0.34 14.59
CA GLU A 115 11.46 0.21 13.80
C GLU A 115 11.74 0.59 12.35
N LEU A 116 11.07 -0.10 11.42
CA LEU A 116 11.14 0.28 10.01
C LEU A 116 10.37 1.59 9.83
N THR A 117 10.98 2.52 9.12
CA THR A 117 10.33 3.81 8.87
C THR A 117 9.21 3.63 7.84
N VAL A 118 7.99 3.99 8.24
CA VAL A 118 6.80 4.01 7.40
C VAL A 118 6.40 5.45 7.15
N PHE A 119 6.33 5.85 5.88
CA PHE A 119 5.87 7.17 5.47
C PHE A 119 4.43 7.10 4.97
N PRO A 120 3.65 8.19 5.13
CA PRO A 120 2.39 8.32 4.42
C PRO A 120 2.64 8.27 2.90
N PRO A 121 1.65 7.82 2.11
CA PRO A 121 1.75 7.87 0.66
C PRO A 121 1.94 9.33 0.18
N PRO A 122 2.60 9.55 -0.97
CA PRO A 122 2.85 10.89 -1.52
C PRO A 122 1.57 11.71 -1.72
N HIS A 123 0.48 11.01 -2.00
CA HIS A 123 -0.87 11.54 -2.16
C HIS A 123 -1.78 10.86 -1.12
N LEU A 124 -2.42 11.65 -0.25
CA LEU A 124 -3.24 11.11 0.85
C LEU A 124 -4.52 10.40 0.36
N ASP A 125 -4.88 10.62 -0.90
CA ASP A 125 -5.98 9.96 -1.61
C ASP A 125 -5.57 8.65 -2.28
N GLU A 126 -4.27 8.35 -2.37
CA GLU A 126 -3.77 7.09 -2.90
C GLU A 126 -3.65 6.02 -1.81
N PRO A 127 -4.19 4.80 -2.05
CA PRO A 127 -4.00 3.70 -1.12
C PRO A 127 -2.54 3.25 -1.16
N GLY A 128 -1.84 3.32 -0.03
CA GLY A 128 -0.50 2.76 0.06
C GLY A 128 0.28 3.17 1.29
N TRP A 129 1.42 2.50 1.46
CA TRP A 129 2.39 2.68 2.52
C TRP A 129 3.77 2.75 1.88
N VAL A 130 4.58 3.74 2.26
CA VAL A 130 5.96 3.83 1.77
C VAL A 130 6.87 3.33 2.88
N LEU A 131 7.65 2.29 2.60
CA LEU A 131 8.47 1.58 3.58
C LEU A 131 9.95 1.79 3.27
N ASN A 132 10.76 2.13 4.28
CA ASN A 132 12.21 2.11 4.15
C ASN A 132 12.77 0.75 4.58
N LEU A 133 12.83 -0.20 3.63
CA LEU A 133 13.31 -1.56 3.90
C LEU A 133 14.83 -1.71 3.83
N ASP A 134 15.56 -0.72 3.30
CA ASP A 134 17.03 -0.70 3.27
C ASP A 134 17.65 -0.54 4.68
N GLN A 135 16.82 -0.29 5.70
CA GLN A 135 17.22 -0.30 7.12
C GLN A 135 17.52 -1.71 7.66
N LEU A 136 17.00 -2.75 6.99
CA LEU A 136 17.21 -4.15 7.40
C LEU A 136 18.66 -4.57 7.18
N ARG A 137 19.30 -5.06 8.24
CA ARG A 137 20.64 -5.62 8.18
C ARG A 137 20.60 -7.11 7.83
N ALA A 138 21.75 -7.63 7.41
CA ALA A 138 21.88 -9.06 7.16
C ALA A 138 21.59 -9.88 8.43
N GLY A 139 20.69 -10.85 8.33
CA GLY A 139 20.23 -11.67 9.46
C GLY A 139 18.99 -11.15 10.17
N GLU A 140 18.63 -9.88 9.97
CA GLU A 140 17.38 -9.31 10.51
C GLU A 140 16.18 -9.66 9.62
N THR A 141 15.00 -9.70 10.22
CA THR A 141 13.72 -9.90 9.51
C THR A 141 12.78 -8.73 9.81
N GLY A 142 12.28 -8.05 8.78
CA GLY A 142 11.25 -7.03 8.93
C GLY A 142 9.88 -7.66 9.12
N VAL A 143 9.18 -7.36 10.21
CA VAL A 143 7.84 -7.88 10.50
C VAL A 143 6.81 -6.80 10.15
N LEU A 144 6.05 -7.03 9.08
CA LEU A 144 5.04 -6.12 8.55
C LEU A 144 3.64 -6.65 8.86
N GLU A 145 3.02 -6.15 9.92
CA GLU A 145 1.68 -6.54 10.35
C GLU A 145 0.68 -5.44 9.98
N PHE A 146 -0.21 -5.72 9.05
CA PHE A 146 -1.24 -4.79 8.59
C PHE A 146 -2.56 -5.10 9.28
N SER A 147 -3.09 -4.14 10.04
CA SER A 147 -4.45 -4.25 10.59
C SER A 147 -5.49 -4.04 9.50
N VAL A 148 -6.49 -4.92 9.48
CA VAL A 148 -7.58 -4.92 8.50
C VAL A 148 -8.88 -4.66 9.24
N ALA A 149 -9.54 -3.55 8.90
CA ALA A 149 -10.87 -3.22 9.44
C ALA A 149 -11.94 -4.18 8.90
N ASP A 150 -13.11 -4.23 9.54
CA ASP A 150 -14.26 -5.03 9.08
C ASP A 150 -14.67 -4.77 7.61
N SER A 151 -14.35 -3.58 7.10
CA SER A 151 -14.55 -3.22 5.68
C SER A 151 -13.63 -3.97 4.69
N GLY A 152 -12.65 -4.72 5.17
CA GLY A 152 -11.59 -5.35 4.37
C GLY A 152 -10.45 -4.40 3.98
N ARG A 153 -10.52 -3.12 4.34
CA ARG A 153 -9.46 -2.14 4.08
C ARG A 153 -8.39 -2.20 5.17
N VAL A 154 -7.14 -2.04 4.76
CA VAL A 154 -6.02 -1.86 5.68
C VAL A 154 -6.15 -0.52 6.39
N ALA A 155 -6.13 -0.54 7.72
CA ALA A 155 -6.30 0.65 8.56
C ALA A 155 -4.99 1.20 9.10
N ALA A 156 -4.04 0.32 9.43
CA ALA A 156 -2.73 0.68 9.98
C ALA A 156 -1.71 -0.44 9.73
N ILE A 157 -0.43 -0.12 9.87
CA ILE A 157 0.70 -1.05 9.77
C ILE A 157 1.59 -0.93 11.02
N TRP A 158 2.09 -2.06 11.53
CA TRP A 158 3.25 -2.15 12.40
C TRP A 158 4.41 -2.72 11.62
N ALA A 159 5.56 -2.05 11.71
CA ALA A 159 6.77 -2.44 11.01
C ALA A 159 7.93 -2.55 12.00
N ARG A 160 8.11 -3.75 12.57
CA ARG A 160 9.14 -4.05 13.57
C ARG A 160 10.32 -4.77 12.93
N VAL A 161 11.46 -4.82 13.60
CA VAL A 161 12.64 -5.58 13.15
C VAL A 161 12.99 -6.66 14.17
N ALA A 162 13.04 -7.91 13.72
CA ALA A 162 13.49 -9.06 14.51
C ALA A 162 14.96 -9.39 14.21
N ASP A 163 15.71 -9.77 15.25
CA ASP A 163 17.08 -10.28 15.11
C ASP A 163 17.04 -11.80 14.84
N GLY A 164 16.74 -12.16 13.59
CA GLY A 164 16.64 -13.55 13.15
C GLY A 164 15.24 -13.95 12.67
N PRO A 165 14.92 -15.25 12.68
CA PRO A 165 13.67 -15.78 12.12
C PRO A 165 12.46 -15.42 12.96
N VAL A 166 11.30 -15.35 12.30
CA VAL A 166 10.00 -15.01 12.88
C VAL A 166 9.06 -16.18 12.65
N ALA A 167 8.35 -16.61 13.69
CA ALA A 167 7.36 -17.68 13.58
C ALA A 167 6.14 -17.23 12.76
N ASP A 168 5.48 -18.19 12.08
CA ASP A 168 4.26 -17.96 11.32
C ASP A 168 3.15 -17.35 12.19
N CYS A 169 2.32 -16.47 11.61
CA CYS A 169 1.16 -15.91 12.30
C CYS A 169 0.00 -16.90 12.27
N THR A 170 -0.42 -17.39 13.44
CA THR A 170 -1.74 -17.99 13.60
C THR A 170 -2.68 -16.96 14.20
N LEU A 171 -3.71 -16.56 13.44
CA LEU A 171 -4.71 -15.59 13.93
C LEU A 171 -5.57 -16.22 15.03
N VAL A 172 -5.57 -15.60 16.21
CA VAL A 172 -6.40 -15.98 17.35
C VAL A 172 -7.21 -14.78 17.83
N ASP A 173 -8.36 -15.04 18.46
CA ASP A 173 -9.21 -13.99 19.01
C ASP A 173 -8.48 -13.16 20.07
N SER A 174 -8.68 -11.84 20.02
CA SER A 174 -8.21 -10.90 21.03
C SER A 174 -9.34 -9.98 21.47
N THR A 175 -9.43 -9.74 22.76
CA THR A 175 -10.21 -8.63 23.32
C THR A 175 -9.37 -7.36 23.48
N ASP A 176 -8.06 -7.47 23.28
CA ASP A 176 -7.18 -6.31 23.31
C ASP A 176 -7.50 -5.40 22.11
N ALA A 177 -7.10 -4.13 22.20
CA ALA A 177 -7.17 -3.28 21.03
C ALA A 177 -6.45 -4.01 19.87
N PRO A 178 -6.90 -3.89 18.61
CA PRO A 178 -6.33 -4.68 17.49
C PRO A 178 -4.85 -4.36 17.18
N LEU A 179 -4.20 -3.58 18.07
CA LEU A 179 -2.91 -2.92 17.99
C LEU A 179 -2.08 -3.08 19.29
N SER A 180 -2.59 -3.81 20.29
CA SER A 180 -1.86 -4.06 21.54
C SER A 180 -0.94 -5.26 21.36
N HIS A 181 0.33 -5.01 21.01
CA HIS A 181 1.35 -6.05 21.18
C HIS A 181 1.72 -6.12 22.67
N PRO A 182 1.77 -7.31 23.29
CA PRO A 182 2.29 -7.45 24.65
C PRO A 182 3.75 -6.93 24.67
N GLY A 183 3.99 -5.82 25.37
CA GLY A 183 5.33 -5.23 25.52
C GLY A 183 5.54 -3.85 24.88
N THR A 184 4.59 -3.30 24.12
CA THR A 184 4.64 -1.90 23.61
C THR A 184 3.81 -0.94 24.44
N GLU A 185 3.67 -1.18 25.75
CA GLU A 185 3.05 -0.20 26.65
C GLU A 185 3.78 1.15 26.49
N PHE A 186 3.09 2.13 25.92
CA PHE A 186 3.41 3.56 26.04
C PHE A 186 3.24 3.98 27.51
N GLY A 187 4.04 3.39 28.40
CA GLY A 187 4.21 3.90 29.75
C GLY A 187 4.97 5.23 29.69
N PRO A 188 4.58 6.26 30.45
CA PRO A 188 5.39 7.47 30.53
C PRO A 188 6.79 7.07 31.00
N ARG A 189 7.83 7.45 30.23
CA ARG A 189 9.21 7.40 30.70
C ARG A 189 9.32 8.37 31.89
N GLY A 190 9.05 7.84 33.09
CA GLY A 190 9.21 8.53 34.36
C GLY A 190 10.68 8.54 34.74
N ASN A 191 11.17 9.75 35.01
CA ASN A 191 12.53 10.16 35.36
C ASN A 191 13.05 9.57 36.67
#